data_AF-A0A7C4T7N0-F1
#
_entry.id   AF-A0A7C4T7N0-F1
#
_cell.length_a   1.000
_cell.length_b   1.000
_cell.length_c   1.000
_cell.angle_alpha   90.00
_cell.angle_beta   90.00
_cell.angle_gamma   90.00
#
_symmetry.space_group_name_H-M   'P 1'
#
loop_
_entity.id
_entity.type
_entity.pdbx_description
1 polymer ?
#
loop_
_entity_poly.entity_id
_entity_poly.type
_entity_poly.pdbx_seq_one_letter_code
_entity_poly.pdbx_strand_id
1 'polypeptide(L)' 'MWAQGTAYALSGPFGMDWGLFLLLMGAVFLVLAIWTFRDASRRGMNGTMWFLAVLLTGLIAFGPYLILRVRQELRARAA' A
#
# COMPACT_ATOMS: atom_id res chain seq x y z
N MET A 1 -44.52 -7.82 5.65
CA MET A 1 -43.17 -8.02 6.24
C MET A 1 -42.30 -8.88 5.30
N TRP A 2 -41.97 -8.40 4.10
CA TRP A 2 -41.17 -9.18 3.12
C TRP A 2 -40.15 -8.35 2.31
N ALA A 3 -39.79 -7.13 2.77
CA ALA A 3 -38.88 -6.24 2.03
C ALA A 3 -37.40 -6.36 2.41
N GLN A 4 -37.05 -7.17 3.41
CA GLN A 4 -35.68 -7.19 3.94
C GLN A 4 -34.77 -8.20 3.19
N GLY A 5 -35.33 -9.16 2.44
CA GLY A 5 -34.66 -10.33 1.85
C GLY A 5 -33.43 -10.09 0.95
N THR A 6 -33.36 -8.95 0.27
CA THR A 6 -32.32 -8.68 -0.75
C THR A 6 -31.16 -7.83 -0.22
N ALA A 7 -31.34 -7.09 0.87
CA ALA A 7 -30.31 -6.21 1.42
C ALA A 7 -29.12 -6.99 1.99
N TYR A 8 -29.37 -8.13 2.65
CA TYR A 8 -28.33 -8.97 3.24
C TYR A 8 -27.68 -9.96 2.25
N ALA A 9 -28.26 -10.15 1.06
CA ALA A 9 -27.65 -10.96 0.01
C ALA A 9 -26.41 -10.27 -0.61
N LEU A 10 -26.34 -8.93 -0.54
CA LEU A 10 -25.22 -8.13 -1.04
C LEU A 10 -24.26 -7.66 0.05
N SER A 11 -24.56 -7.86 1.34
CA SER A 11 -23.74 -7.38 2.47
C SER A 11 -23.02 -8.50 3.24
N GLY A 12 -22.90 -9.69 2.65
CA GLY A 12 -22.11 -10.81 3.20
C GLY A 12 -20.60 -10.57 3.12
N PRO A 13 -19.76 -11.44 3.70
CA PRO A 13 -18.29 -11.33 3.65
C PRO A 13 -17.70 -11.36 2.22
N PHE A 14 -18.50 -11.71 1.21
CA PHE A 14 -18.16 -11.64 -0.23
C PHE A 14 -19.09 -10.69 -1.02
N GLY A 15 -19.81 -9.84 -0.31
CA GLY A 15 -20.78 -8.89 -0.86
C GLY A 15 -20.14 -7.65 -1.49
N MET A 16 -21.00 -6.78 -2.02
CA MET A 16 -20.62 -5.56 -2.75
C MET A 16 -19.78 -4.60 -1.89
N ASP A 17 -20.02 -4.58 -0.57
CA ASP A 17 -19.34 -3.72 0.40
C ASP A 17 -17.87 -4.11 0.61
N TRP A 18 -17.59 -5.42 0.69
CA TRP A 18 -16.23 -5.96 0.79
C TRP A 18 -15.46 -5.80 -0.52
N GLY A 19 -16.14 -5.94 -1.66
CA GLY A 19 -15.54 -5.71 -2.98
C GLY A 19 -15.03 -4.28 -3.14
N LEU A 20 -15.84 -3.28 -2.74
CA LEU A 20 -15.43 -1.87 -2.77
C LEU A 20 -14.27 -1.59 -1.80
N PHE A 21 -14.33 -2.15 -0.58
CA PHE A 21 -13.26 -2.01 0.40
C PHE A 21 -11.92 -2.57 -0.12
N LEU A 22 -11.91 -3.79 -0.65
CA LEU A 22 -10.71 -4.42 -1.22
C LEU A 22 -10.18 -3.64 -2.43
N LEU A 23 -11.06 -3.11 -3.26
CA LEU A 23 -10.69 -2.29 -4.42
C LEU A 23 -10.04 -0.97 -3.99
N LEU A 24 -10.60 -0.28 -2.98
CA LEU A 24 -10.02 0.93 -2.41
C LEU A 24 -8.67 0.64 -1.73
N MET A 25 -8.57 -0.44 -0.95
CA MET A 25 -7.32 -0.87 -0.34
C MET A 25 -6.25 -1.22 -1.38
N GLY A 26 -6.63 -1.94 -2.44
CA GLY A 26 -5.74 -2.27 -3.56
C GLY A 26 -5.23 -1.02 -4.27
N ALA A 27 -6.10 -0.03 -4.51
CA ALA A 27 -5.71 1.26 -5.09
C ALA A 27 -4.70 2.01 -4.21
N VAL A 28 -4.92 2.06 -2.89
CA VAL A 28 -3.98 2.66 -1.92
C VAL A 28 -2.63 1.94 -1.98
N PHE A 29 -2.63 0.62 -2.02
CA PHE A 29 -1.41 -0.18 -2.14
C PHE A 29 -0.61 0.11 -3.41
N LEU A 30 -1.31 0.25 -4.53
CA LEU A 30 -0.72 0.59 -5.83
C LEU A 30 -0.07 1.97 -5.81
N VAL A 31 -0.76 2.96 -5.23
CA VAL A 31 -0.22 4.31 -5.04
C VAL A 31 1.03 4.28 -4.17
N LEU A 32 1.01 3.53 -3.06
CA LEU A 32 2.17 3.38 -2.17
C LEU A 32 3.36 2.71 -2.87
N ALA A 33 3.13 1.66 -3.65
CA ALA A 33 4.18 0.98 -4.41
C ALA A 33 4.81 1.90 -5.46
N ILE A 34 3.99 2.64 -6.23
CA ILE A 34 4.48 3.62 -7.20
C ILE A 34 5.25 4.75 -6.50
N TRP A 35 4.76 5.19 -5.35
CA TRP A 35 5.42 6.22 -4.56
C TRP A 35 6.80 5.76 -4.05
N THR A 36 6.91 4.55 -3.48
CA THR A 36 8.20 4.01 -3.05
C THR A 36 9.16 3.81 -4.20
N PHE A 37 8.70 3.39 -5.38
CA PHE A 37 9.52 3.32 -6.59
C PHE A 37 10.15 4.68 -6.93
N ARG A 38 9.34 5.75 -6.95
CA ARG A 38 9.81 7.10 -7.29
C ARG A 38 10.70 7.69 -6.21
N ASP A 39 10.37 7.52 -4.93
CA ASP A 39 11.17 8.06 -3.81
C ASP A 39 12.51 7.32 -3.69
N ALA A 40 12.54 5.99 -3.86
CA ALA A 40 13.79 5.21 -3.88
C ALA A 40 14.69 5.61 -5.06
N SER A 41 14.13 5.74 -6.26
CA SER A 41 14.88 6.17 -7.45
C SER A 41 15.47 7.57 -7.29
N ARG A 42 14.76 8.50 -6.64
CA ARG A 42 15.27 9.85 -6.34
C ARG A 42 16.42 9.86 -5.34
N ARG A 43 16.48 8.87 -4.45
CA ARG A 43 17.52 8.73 -3.41
C ARG A 43 18.72 7.90 -3.88
N GLY A 44 18.82 7.60 -5.18
CA GLY A 44 19.90 6.79 -5.75
C GLY A 44 19.82 5.31 -5.36
N MET A 45 18.66 4.85 -4.88
CA MET A 45 18.41 3.46 -4.52
C MET A 45 17.72 2.72 -5.67
N ASN A 46 17.87 1.39 -5.72
CA ASN A 46 17.19 0.56 -6.73
C ASN A 46 15.67 0.59 -6.50
N GLY A 47 14.97 1.48 -7.23
CA GLY A 47 13.53 1.66 -7.12
C GLY A 47 12.72 0.43 -7.47
N THR A 48 13.17 -0.37 -8.46
CA THR A 48 12.50 -1.61 -8.86
C THR A 48 12.49 -2.64 -7.74
N MET A 49 13.58 -2.73 -6.97
CA MET A 49 13.65 -3.61 -5.80
C MET A 49 12.64 -3.19 -4.72
N TRP A 50 12.54 -1.89 -4.41
CA TRP A 50 11.59 -1.38 -3.41
C TRP A 50 10.14 -1.48 -3.87
N PHE A 51 9.89 -1.28 -5.16
CA PHE A 51 8.58 -1.51 -5.76
C PHE A 51 8.14 -2.96 -5.58
N LEU A 52 8.98 -3.92 -5.98
CA LEU A 52 8.72 -5.36 -5.84
C LEU A 52 8.56 -5.76 -4.37
N ALA A 53 9.38 -5.21 -3.47
CA ALA A 53 9.27 -5.48 -2.04
C ALA A 53 7.89 -5.07 -1.48
N VAL A 54 7.41 -3.87 -1.80
CA VAL A 54 6.09 -3.38 -1.36
C VAL A 54 4.95 -4.13 -2.05
N LEU A 55 5.10 -4.48 -3.33
CA LEU A 55 4.09 -5.23 -4.08
C LEU A 55 3.91 -6.66 -3.56
N LEU A 56 5.01 -7.34 -3.17
CA LEU A 56 5.00 -8.74 -2.75
C LEU A 56 4.71 -8.93 -1.26
N THR A 57 5.23 -8.04 -0.40
CA THR A 57 5.10 -8.16 1.06
C THR A 57 4.07 -7.20 1.66
N GLY A 58 3.51 -6.33 0.83
CA GLY A 58 2.54 -5.34 1.26
C GLY A 58 3.14 -4.29 2.21
N LEU A 59 2.44 -4.05 3.32
CA LEU A 59 2.81 -3.02 4.30
C LEU A 59 4.10 -3.37 5.05
N ILE A 60 4.51 -4.64 5.05
CA ILE A 60 5.68 -5.14 5.79
C ILE A 60 6.97 -4.52 5.25
N ALA A 61 7.13 -4.38 3.92
CA ALA A 61 8.29 -3.68 3.33
C ALA A 61 8.27 -2.17 3.55
N PHE A 62 7.12 -1.58 3.89
CA PHE A 62 6.98 -0.14 4.09
C PHE A 62 7.66 0.33 5.39
N GLY A 63 7.64 -0.48 6.45
CA GLY A 63 8.30 -0.17 7.73
C GLY A 63 9.82 0.02 7.60
N PRO A 64 10.57 -0.99 7.11
CA PRO A 64 12.01 -0.88 6.88
C PRO A 64 12.37 0.25 5.91
N TYR A 65 11.53 0.50 4.89
CA TYR A 65 11.72 1.61 3.96
C TYR A 65 11.78 2.97 4.68
N LEU A 66 10.81 3.24 5.56
CA LEU A 66 10.75 4.49 6.31
C LEU A 66 11.96 4.67 7.24
N ILE A 67 12.41 3.60 7.91
CA ILE A 67 13.62 3.66 8.76
C ILE A 67 14.84 4.02 7.92
N LEU A 68 15.01 3.37 6.76
CA LEU A 68 16.15 3.63 5.89
C LEU A 68 16.11 5.05 5.31
N ARG A 69 14.90 5.55 4.98
CA ARG A 69 14.65 6.91 4.54
C ARG A 69 15.13 7.94 5.58
N VAL A 70 14.73 7.78 6.83
CA VAL A 70 15.15 8.68 7.93
C VAL A 70 16.66 8.62 8.14
N ARG A 71 17.25 7.42 8.10
CA ARG A 71 18.70 7.22 8.26
C ARG A 71 19.51 7.93 7.18
N GLN A 72 19.04 7.92 5.93
CA GLN A 72 19.64 8.64 4.81
C GLN A 72 19.57 10.17 5.04
N GLU A 73 18.40 10.68 5.44
CA GLU A 73 18.20 12.11 5.69
C GLU A 73 19.07 12.63 6.84
N LEU A 74 19.25 11.85 7.92
CA LEU A 74 20.13 12.23 9.04
C LEU A 74 21.60 12.30 8.61
N ARG A 75 22.07 11.35 7.80
CA ARG A 75 23.45 11.36 7.30
C ARG A 75 23.72 12.56 6.39
N ALA A 76 22.76 12.91 5.54
CA ALA A 76 22.88 14.07 4.66
C ALA A 76 22.90 15.42 5.42
N ARG A 77 22.36 15.48 6.64
CA ARG A 77 22.41 16.69 7.50
C ARG A 77 23.67 16.78 8.35
N ALA A 78 24.33 15.65 8.58
CA ALA A 78 25.54 15.56 9.39
C ALA A 78 26.83 15.68 8.56
N ALA A 79 26.71 15.69 7.22
CA ALA A 79 27.79 15.90 6.27
C ALA A 79 27.71 17.33 5.72
#